data_AF-A0A7R9ZJS6-F1
#
_entry.id   AF-A0A7R9ZJS6-F1
#
_cell.length_a   1.000
_cell.length_b   1.000
_cell.length_c   1.000
_cell.angle_alpha   90.00
_cell.angle_beta   90.00
_cell.angle_gamma   90.00
#
_symmetry.space_group_name_H-M   'P 1'
#
loop_
_entity.id
_entity.type
_entity.pdbx_description
1 polymer ?
#
loop_
_entity_poly.entity_id
_entity_poly.type
_entity_poly.pdbx_seq_one_letter_code
_entity_poly.pdbx_strand_id
1 'polypeptide(L)'
;VSFGTIASQITNNSLGVVEFVMSAGASGMAYSIICGQPMAFIAPTGLTLAFISGLFRFCTLRGLPFFPVYSWVGIWTSLFLCLLGLGGSSQFIRFCTRFTDEIFNGLLSLNFIYEAVASLKRNFEHADPMNLTSPFISLAMALITFWTTMKATAFESSKYLSQQVRTTVKDFGPVTIFVFMSFVNTLPSLKKYAIQTLTVPDTFQLAAGRNFLIPINSIPLQVRMLCSLPAILLTSLFFMDQNISVRVVNNPDNKLKKGAAYNLDMVALGLITGAVSLLGLP
;
A
#
# COMPACT_ATOMS: atom_id res chain seq x y z
N VAL A 1 6.76 -2.01 -0.26
CA VAL A 1 7.75 -3.12 -0.07
C VAL A 1 7.09 -4.41 0.39
N SER A 2 6.50 -4.50 1.60
CA SER A 2 5.85 -5.72 2.09
C SER A 2 4.81 -6.30 1.10
N PHE A 3 3.86 -5.48 0.66
CA PHE A 3 2.88 -5.91 -0.35
C PHE A 3 3.50 -6.32 -1.69
N GLY A 4 4.63 -5.73 -2.07
CA GLY A 4 5.34 -6.10 -3.31
C GLY A 4 6.02 -7.46 -3.23
N THR A 5 6.54 -7.86 -2.06
CA THR A 5 7.14 -9.21 -1.90
C THR A 5 6.05 -10.28 -1.92
N ILE A 6 4.91 -10.01 -1.29
CA ILE A 6 3.75 -10.90 -1.30
C ILE A 6 3.16 -10.99 -2.71
N ALA A 7 3.00 -9.85 -3.41
CA ALA A 7 2.56 -9.84 -4.80
C ALA A 7 3.46 -10.68 -5.71
N SER A 8 4.79 -10.59 -5.53
CA SER A 8 5.76 -11.37 -6.31
C SER A 8 5.58 -12.87 -6.11
N GLN A 9 5.36 -13.30 -4.86
CA GLN A 9 5.11 -14.71 -4.55
C GLN A 9 3.78 -15.22 -5.13
N ILE A 10 2.72 -14.41 -5.06
CA ILE A 10 1.38 -14.80 -5.53
C ILE A 10 1.31 -14.80 -7.07
N THR A 11 1.97 -13.86 -7.72
CA THR A 11 1.86 -13.65 -9.18
C THR A 11 2.97 -14.34 -9.98
N ASN A 12 3.67 -15.32 -9.39
CA ASN A 12 4.80 -16.02 -10.02
C ASN A 12 5.85 -15.04 -10.60
N ASN A 13 6.23 -14.02 -9.83
CA ASN A 13 7.12 -12.93 -10.23
C ASN A 13 6.63 -12.12 -11.44
N SER A 14 5.32 -12.00 -11.67
CA SER A 14 4.75 -11.10 -12.69
C SER A 14 4.64 -9.66 -12.19
N LEU A 15 4.40 -9.45 -10.89
CA LEU A 15 4.43 -8.14 -10.23
C LEU A 15 5.44 -8.18 -9.08
N GLY A 16 6.51 -7.41 -9.16
CA GLY A 16 7.57 -7.38 -8.18
C GLY A 16 7.49 -6.21 -7.21
N VAL A 17 8.52 -6.09 -6.37
CA VAL A 17 8.66 -4.99 -5.41
C VAL A 17 8.89 -3.64 -6.11
N VAL A 18 9.60 -3.66 -7.24
CA VAL A 18 9.98 -2.46 -7.99
C VAL A 18 8.76 -1.75 -8.56
N GLU A 19 7.80 -2.48 -9.10
CA GLU A 19 6.54 -1.95 -9.63
C GLU A 19 5.72 -1.27 -8.54
N PHE A 20 5.63 -1.88 -7.36
CA PHE A 20 4.94 -1.30 -6.20
C PHE A 20 5.61 -0.02 -5.70
N VAL A 21 6.95 0.03 -5.69
CA VAL A 21 7.70 1.23 -5.28
C VAL A 21 7.58 2.34 -6.32
N MET A 22 7.74 2.01 -7.60
CA MET A 22 7.59 2.96 -8.70
C MET A 22 6.16 3.52 -8.75
N SER A 23 5.16 2.66 -8.63
CA SER A 23 3.76 3.08 -8.62
C SER A 23 3.46 4.00 -7.44
N ALA A 24 3.82 3.61 -6.21
CA ALA A 24 3.58 4.43 -5.03
C ALA A 24 4.30 5.79 -5.11
N GLY A 25 5.54 5.82 -5.62
CA GLY A 25 6.28 7.06 -5.80
C GLY A 25 5.66 7.98 -6.86
N ALA A 26 5.38 7.45 -8.06
CA ALA A 26 4.82 8.21 -9.16
C ALA A 26 3.39 8.69 -8.88
N SER A 27 2.53 7.82 -8.34
CA SER A 27 1.17 8.16 -7.95
C SER A 27 1.14 9.17 -6.80
N GLY A 28 2.02 9.05 -5.81
CA GLY A 28 2.13 10.02 -4.72
C GLY A 28 2.54 11.41 -5.21
N MET A 29 3.54 11.49 -6.09
CA MET A 29 3.95 12.76 -6.72
C MET A 29 2.81 13.37 -7.55
N ALA A 30 2.17 12.59 -8.43
CA ALA A 30 1.05 13.05 -9.25
C ALA A 30 -0.14 13.52 -8.39
N TYR A 31 -0.46 12.78 -7.32
CA TYR A 31 -1.53 13.13 -6.41
C TYR A 31 -1.24 14.43 -5.68
N SER A 32 -0.02 14.65 -5.19
CA SER A 32 0.35 15.90 -4.51
C SER A 32 0.18 17.16 -5.36
N ILE A 33 0.24 17.03 -6.70
CA ILE A 33 0.07 18.14 -7.64
C ILE A 33 -1.41 18.42 -7.93
N ILE A 34 -2.24 17.38 -8.02
CA ILE A 34 -3.61 17.47 -8.55
C ILE A 34 -4.67 17.48 -7.43
N CYS A 35 -4.36 16.93 -6.26
CA CYS A 35 -5.32 16.77 -5.16
C CYS A 35 -5.67 18.09 -4.48
N GLY A 36 -6.85 18.13 -3.87
CA GLY A 36 -7.24 19.19 -2.94
C GLY A 36 -6.85 18.90 -1.49
N GLN A 37 -6.56 17.64 -1.13
CA GLN A 37 -6.05 17.26 0.19
C GLN A 37 -4.68 16.54 0.13
N PRO A 38 -3.56 17.29 0.15
CA PRO A 38 -2.21 16.72 0.04
C PRO A 38 -1.71 16.00 1.30
N MET A 39 -2.45 16.07 2.41
CA MET A 39 -2.13 15.30 3.61
C MET A 39 -2.53 13.83 3.50
N ALA A 40 -3.42 13.49 2.56
CA ALA A 40 -3.72 12.09 2.24
C ALA A 40 -2.60 11.55 1.35
N PHE A 41 -2.06 10.39 1.69
CA PHE A 41 -1.10 9.68 0.84
C PHE A 41 -1.78 8.50 0.16
N ILE A 42 -1.40 8.21 -1.07
CA ILE A 42 -1.85 7.03 -1.80
C ILE A 42 -0.81 5.93 -1.62
N ALA A 43 -1.26 4.77 -1.16
CA ALA A 43 -0.45 3.57 -1.11
C ALA A 43 -1.31 2.34 -1.40
N PRO A 44 -0.72 1.29 -2.01
CA PRO A 44 -1.40 0.03 -2.20
C PRO A 44 -1.78 -0.58 -0.85
N THR A 45 -3.03 -1.05 -0.74
CA THR A 45 -3.60 -1.64 0.48
C THR A 45 -3.72 -3.16 0.36
N GLY A 46 -3.88 -3.88 1.48
CA GLY A 46 -4.09 -5.33 1.45
C GLY A 46 -5.31 -5.75 0.60
N LEU A 47 -6.36 -4.91 0.54
CA LEU A 47 -7.55 -5.17 -0.28
C LEU A 47 -7.24 -5.08 -1.78
N THR A 48 -6.40 -4.12 -2.21
CA THR A 48 -5.91 -4.07 -3.61
C THR A 48 -5.07 -5.30 -3.96
N LEU A 49 -4.23 -5.77 -3.03
CA LEU A 49 -3.43 -6.97 -3.24
C LEU A 49 -4.31 -8.23 -3.36
N ALA A 50 -5.33 -8.35 -2.52
CA ALA A 50 -6.31 -9.44 -2.60
C ALA A 50 -7.07 -9.41 -3.93
N PHE A 51 -7.43 -8.22 -4.42
CA PHE A 51 -8.04 -8.05 -5.74
C PHE A 51 -7.09 -8.48 -6.87
N ILE A 52 -5.83 -8.03 -6.85
CA ILE A 52 -4.79 -8.42 -7.83
C ILE A 52 -4.61 -9.95 -7.83
N SER A 53 -4.54 -10.58 -6.66
CA SER A 53 -4.44 -12.03 -6.49
C SER A 53 -5.64 -12.76 -7.11
N GLY A 54 -6.85 -12.29 -6.81
CA GLY A 54 -8.08 -12.84 -7.38
C GLY A 54 -8.13 -12.72 -8.90
N LEU A 55 -7.73 -11.55 -9.44
CA LEU A 55 -7.67 -11.31 -10.88
C LEU A 55 -6.61 -12.19 -11.56
N PHE A 56 -5.44 -12.34 -10.95
CA PHE A 56 -4.38 -13.21 -11.45
C PHE A 56 -4.85 -14.67 -11.53
N ARG A 57 -5.48 -15.18 -10.46
CA ARG A 57 -6.06 -16.53 -10.43
C ARG A 57 -7.16 -16.70 -11.47
N PHE A 58 -7.98 -15.69 -11.70
CA PHE A 58 -8.99 -15.74 -12.75
C PHE A 58 -8.37 -15.81 -14.15
N CYS A 59 -7.32 -15.02 -14.40
CA CYS A 59 -6.62 -15.01 -15.68
C CYS A 59 -5.93 -16.35 -15.97
N THR A 60 -5.29 -16.96 -14.97
CA THR A 60 -4.64 -18.27 -15.12
C THR A 60 -5.63 -19.40 -15.39
N LEU A 61 -6.79 -19.41 -14.71
CA LEU A 61 -7.85 -20.40 -14.97
C LEU A 61 -8.47 -20.26 -16.37
N ARG A 62 -8.52 -19.04 -16.91
CA ARG A 62 -9.11 -18.76 -18.23
C ARG A 62 -8.08 -18.73 -19.36
N GLY A 63 -6.79 -18.90 -19.07
CA GLY A 63 -5.70 -18.80 -20.04
C GLY A 63 -5.56 -17.40 -20.68
N LEU A 64 -6.02 -16.35 -20.00
CA LEU A 64 -5.95 -14.98 -20.50
C LEU A 64 -4.65 -14.30 -20.06
N PRO A 65 -4.06 -13.41 -20.89
CA PRO A 65 -2.90 -12.65 -20.49
C PRO A 65 -3.29 -11.69 -19.35
N PHE A 66 -2.59 -11.77 -18.22
CA PHE A 66 -2.92 -11.00 -17.01
C PHE A 66 -2.84 -9.48 -17.22
N PHE A 67 -1.76 -8.99 -17.85
CA PHE A 67 -1.50 -7.56 -17.94
C PHE A 67 -2.53 -6.78 -18.76
N PRO A 68 -2.97 -7.21 -19.97
CA PRO A 68 -3.98 -6.46 -20.69
C PRO A 68 -5.36 -6.54 -20.02
N VAL A 69 -5.70 -7.63 -19.32
CA VAL A 69 -6.90 -7.67 -18.47
C VAL A 69 -6.78 -6.64 -17.35
N TYR A 70 -5.64 -6.60 -16.67
CA TYR A 70 -5.37 -5.65 -15.59
C TYR A 70 -5.47 -4.19 -16.05
N SER A 71 -4.90 -3.84 -17.22
CA SER A 71 -5.05 -2.49 -17.79
C SER A 71 -6.49 -2.14 -18.13
N TRP A 72 -7.26 -3.06 -18.74
CA TRP A 72 -8.66 -2.78 -19.07
C TRP A 72 -9.51 -2.57 -17.82
N VAL A 73 -9.28 -3.36 -16.75
CA VAL A 73 -9.91 -3.12 -15.45
C VAL A 73 -9.58 -1.73 -14.93
N GLY A 74 -8.31 -1.31 -15.00
CA GLY A 74 -7.87 0.02 -14.59
C GLY A 74 -8.42 1.19 -15.42
N ILE A 75 -8.63 0.98 -16.72
CA ILE A 75 -9.27 1.98 -17.59
C ILE A 75 -10.75 2.15 -17.23
N TRP A 76 -11.46 1.05 -17.00
CA TRP A 76 -12.86 1.10 -16.56
C TRP A 76 -13.00 1.72 -15.18
N THR A 77 -12.09 1.44 -14.24
CA THR A 77 -12.11 2.06 -12.91
C THR A 77 -11.83 3.55 -12.98
N SER A 78 -10.87 3.97 -13.80
CA SER A 78 -10.60 5.38 -14.09
C SER A 78 -11.86 6.09 -14.59
N LEU A 79 -12.55 5.49 -15.57
CA LEU A 79 -13.80 6.03 -16.12
C LEU A 79 -14.88 6.14 -15.04
N PHE A 80 -15.11 5.09 -14.26
CA PHE A 80 -16.13 5.11 -13.20
C PHE A 80 -15.81 6.12 -12.10
N LEU A 81 -14.55 6.23 -11.66
CA LEU A 81 -14.12 7.21 -10.65
C LEU A 81 -14.28 8.64 -11.15
N CYS A 82 -13.89 8.92 -12.40
CA CYS A 82 -14.09 10.23 -13.00
C CYS A 82 -15.58 10.58 -13.12
N LEU A 83 -16.44 9.63 -13.50
CA LEU A 83 -17.88 9.84 -13.55
C LEU A 83 -18.46 10.11 -12.15
N LEU A 84 -18.04 9.37 -11.12
CA LEU A 84 -18.48 9.59 -9.74
C LEU A 84 -18.00 10.94 -9.19
N GLY A 85 -16.76 11.34 -9.49
CA GLY A 85 -16.20 12.62 -9.08
C GLY A 85 -16.91 13.80 -9.73
N LEU A 86 -17.15 13.75 -11.05
CA LEU A 86 -17.89 14.79 -11.78
C LEU A 86 -19.38 14.81 -11.43
N GLY A 87 -19.97 13.65 -11.16
CA GLY A 87 -21.38 13.51 -10.76
C GLY A 87 -21.70 13.96 -9.34
N GLY A 88 -20.72 14.44 -8.57
CA GLY A 88 -20.94 14.95 -7.21
C GLY A 88 -21.23 13.86 -6.18
N SER A 89 -20.72 12.64 -6.40
CA SER A 89 -20.90 11.49 -5.51
C SER A 89 -20.39 11.73 -4.08
N SER A 90 -19.61 12.80 -3.83
CA SER A 90 -19.23 13.24 -2.48
C SER A 90 -20.40 13.44 -1.51
N GLN A 91 -21.65 13.59 -2.01
CA GLN A 91 -22.82 13.66 -1.14
C GLN A 91 -23.06 12.37 -0.35
N PHE A 92 -22.68 11.20 -0.88
CA PHE A 92 -22.86 9.93 -0.19
C PHE A 92 -22.03 9.81 1.10
N ILE A 93 -20.93 10.56 1.19
CA ILE A 93 -20.08 10.62 2.39
C ILE A 93 -20.86 11.15 3.60
N ARG A 94 -21.91 11.96 3.39
CA ARG A 94 -22.76 12.48 4.48
C ARG A 94 -23.49 11.37 5.22
N PHE A 95 -23.72 10.22 4.60
CA PHE A 95 -24.36 9.07 5.24
C PHE A 95 -23.41 8.27 6.14
N CYS A 96 -22.09 8.36 5.91
CA CYS A 96 -21.11 7.79 6.84
C CYS A 96 -21.16 8.60 8.15
N THR A 97 -21.20 7.92 9.29
CA THR A 97 -21.19 8.57 10.61
C THR A 97 -19.83 8.36 11.27
N ARG A 98 -19.57 9.07 12.37
CA ARG A 98 -18.36 8.89 13.19
C ARG A 98 -18.17 7.42 13.61
N PHE A 99 -19.26 6.70 13.86
CA PHE A 99 -19.23 5.27 14.18
C PHE A 99 -18.65 4.43 13.03
N THR A 100 -19.04 4.71 11.79
CA THR A 100 -18.50 4.05 10.61
C THR A 100 -17.01 4.34 10.44
N ASP A 101 -16.61 5.60 10.67
CA ASP A 101 -15.21 6.03 10.58
C ASP A 101 -14.35 5.31 11.63
N GLU A 102 -14.81 5.21 12.88
CA GLU A 102 -14.12 4.51 13.97
C GLU A 102 -14.03 3.00 13.73
N ILE A 103 -15.09 2.35 13.24
CA ILE A 103 -15.05 0.93 12.87
C ILE A 103 -14.07 0.68 11.74
N PHE A 104 -14.08 1.52 10.69
CA PHE A 104 -13.20 1.34 9.55
C PHE A 104 -11.73 1.50 9.93
N ASN A 105 -11.39 2.53 10.72
CA ASN A 105 -10.05 2.72 11.25
C ASN A 105 -9.64 1.56 12.17
N GLY A 106 -10.58 1.06 12.98
CA GLY A 106 -10.38 -0.14 13.80
C GLY A 106 -10.04 -1.36 12.95
N LEU A 107 -10.82 -1.63 11.90
CA LEU A 107 -10.60 -2.74 10.97
C LEU A 107 -9.25 -2.60 10.25
N LEU A 108 -8.89 -1.41 9.78
CA LEU A 108 -7.61 -1.14 9.13
C LEU A 108 -6.43 -1.40 10.08
N SER A 109 -6.53 -0.94 11.33
CA SER A 109 -5.48 -1.18 12.34
C SER A 109 -5.34 -2.67 12.68
N LEU A 110 -6.45 -3.40 12.82
CA LEU A 110 -6.45 -4.84 13.05
C LEU A 110 -5.84 -5.60 11.87
N ASN A 111 -6.14 -5.18 10.65
CA ASN A 111 -5.56 -5.77 9.44
C ASN A 111 -4.04 -5.58 9.40
N PHE A 112 -3.54 -4.37 9.70
CA PHE A 112 -2.08 -4.14 9.78
C PHE A 112 -1.40 -4.99 10.86
N ILE A 113 -2.02 -5.16 12.03
CA ILE A 113 -1.50 -6.04 13.08
C ILE A 113 -1.50 -7.50 12.61
N TYR A 114 -2.58 -7.96 11.98
CA TYR A 114 -2.67 -9.31 11.42
C TYR A 114 -1.58 -9.56 10.38
N GLU A 115 -1.38 -8.64 9.44
CA GLU A 115 -0.36 -8.74 8.39
C GLU A 115 1.06 -8.77 8.99
N ALA A 116 1.33 -7.97 10.03
CA ALA A 116 2.60 -7.98 10.74
C ALA A 116 2.88 -9.33 11.41
N VAL A 117 1.88 -9.90 12.10
CA VAL A 117 1.98 -11.23 12.74
C VAL A 117 2.10 -12.34 11.69
N ALA A 118 1.32 -12.28 10.62
CA ALA A 118 1.38 -13.23 9.51
C ALA A 118 2.76 -13.22 8.83
N SER A 119 3.35 -12.04 8.62
CA SER A 119 4.70 -11.92 8.09
C SER A 119 5.74 -12.54 9.03
N LEU A 120 5.62 -12.36 10.35
CA LEU A 120 6.50 -13.03 11.32
C LEU A 120 6.34 -14.54 11.27
N LYS A 121 5.10 -15.05 11.22
CA LYS A 121 4.81 -16.49 11.10
C LYS A 121 5.40 -17.09 9.82
N ARG A 122 5.29 -16.40 8.69
CA ARG A 122 5.83 -16.84 7.41
C ARG A 122 7.35 -17.04 7.45
N ASN A 123 8.08 -16.25 8.23
CA ASN A 123 9.52 -16.43 8.44
C ASN A 123 9.85 -17.76 9.14
N PHE A 124 8.97 -18.27 10.02
CA PHE A 124 9.13 -19.58 10.64
C PHE A 124 8.79 -20.72 9.68
N GLU A 125 7.80 -20.53 8.80
CA GLU A 125 7.39 -21.56 7.82
C GLU A 125 8.43 -21.77 6.71
N HIS A 126 9.17 -20.73 6.31
CA HIS A 126 10.23 -20.82 5.29
C HIS A 126 11.60 -21.24 5.85
N ALA A 127 11.73 -21.39 7.17
CA ALA A 127 12.99 -21.77 7.78
C ALA A 127 13.18 -23.29 7.76
N ASP A 128 14.41 -23.75 7.52
CA ASP A 128 14.75 -25.17 7.60
C ASP A 128 14.46 -25.70 9.02
N PRO A 129 13.80 -26.86 9.17
CA PRO A 129 13.39 -27.39 10.48
C PRO A 129 14.56 -27.68 11.42
N MET A 130 15.80 -27.72 10.91
CA MET A 130 17.01 -28.01 11.67
C MET A 130 17.72 -26.75 12.20
N ASN A 131 17.40 -25.55 11.70
CA ASN A 131 18.03 -24.28 12.10
C ASN A 131 16.98 -23.19 12.40
N LEU A 132 16.36 -23.26 13.58
CA LEU A 132 15.37 -22.27 14.04
C LEU A 132 15.99 -20.94 14.50
N THR A 133 17.31 -20.80 14.50
CA THR A 133 17.99 -19.61 15.02
C THR A 133 17.68 -18.34 14.22
N SER A 134 17.55 -18.43 12.90
CA SER A 134 17.26 -17.26 12.05
C SER A 134 15.87 -16.65 12.28
N PRO A 135 14.75 -17.41 12.36
CA PRO A 135 13.45 -16.82 12.65
C PRO A 135 13.34 -16.31 14.10
N PHE A 136 14.00 -16.95 15.07
CA PHE A 136 14.03 -16.43 16.45
C PHE A 136 14.77 -15.09 16.54
N ILE A 137 15.88 -14.91 15.82
CA ILE A 137 16.59 -13.63 15.76
C ILE A 137 15.73 -12.57 15.04
N SER A 138 15.06 -12.93 13.94
CA SER A 138 14.13 -12.03 13.25
C SER A 138 12.99 -11.58 14.16
N LEU A 139 12.42 -12.48 14.95
CA LEU A 139 11.37 -12.16 15.93
C LEU A 139 11.90 -11.25 17.04
N ALA A 140 13.09 -11.55 17.59
CA ALA A 140 13.72 -10.73 18.61
C ALA A 140 13.99 -9.31 18.10
N MET A 141 14.56 -9.17 16.90
CA MET A 141 14.80 -7.87 16.27
C MET A 141 13.50 -7.08 16.06
N ALA A 142 12.43 -7.74 15.59
CA ALA A 142 11.12 -7.11 15.43
C ALA A 142 10.54 -6.61 16.76
N LEU A 143 10.59 -7.43 17.82
CA LEU A 143 10.09 -7.08 19.15
C LEU A 143 10.91 -5.95 19.80
N ILE A 144 12.25 -5.99 19.68
CA ILE A 144 13.10 -4.93 20.22
C ILE A 144 12.86 -3.61 19.46
N THR A 145 12.72 -3.66 18.13
CA THR A 145 12.39 -2.48 17.31
C THR A 145 11.03 -1.89 17.72
N PHE A 146 10.02 -2.73 17.91
CA PHE A 146 8.70 -2.31 18.36
C PHE A 146 8.75 -1.68 19.76
N TRP A 147 9.39 -2.34 20.72
CA TRP A 147 9.48 -1.87 22.10
C TRP A 147 10.26 -0.56 22.21
N THR A 148 11.40 -0.44 21.53
CA THR A 148 12.20 0.79 21.49
C THR A 148 11.44 1.94 20.83
N THR A 149 10.71 1.67 19.74
CA THR A 149 9.89 2.69 19.08
C THR A 149 8.75 3.17 19.98
N MET A 150 8.07 2.26 20.67
CA MET A 150 7.04 2.60 21.67
C MET A 150 7.59 3.44 22.82
N LYS A 151 8.84 3.19 23.26
CA LYS A 151 9.49 4.01 24.29
C LYS A 151 9.93 5.38 23.76
N ALA A 152 10.40 5.47 22.52
CA ALA A 152 10.78 6.73 21.90
C ALA A 152 9.56 7.63 21.66
N THR A 153 8.41 7.08 21.27
CA THR A 153 7.17 7.86 21.13
C THR A 153 6.59 8.28 22.48
N ALA A 154 6.62 7.39 23.48
CA ALA A 154 6.23 7.71 24.86
C ALA A 154 7.20 8.68 25.57
N PHE A 155 8.36 8.97 24.98
CA PHE A 155 9.32 9.92 25.53
C PHE A 155 8.76 11.35 25.58
N GLU A 156 7.72 11.67 24.80
CA GLU A 156 7.06 12.98 24.82
C GLU A 156 6.36 13.31 26.15
N SER A 157 5.81 12.33 26.85
CA SER A 157 5.21 12.55 28.16
C SER A 157 6.23 12.60 29.30
N SER A 158 7.52 12.40 29.00
CA SER A 158 8.58 12.38 30.00
C SER A 158 8.85 13.79 30.57
N LYS A 159 9.17 13.82 31.87
CA LYS A 159 9.59 15.05 32.59
C LYS A 159 11.05 15.42 32.32
N TYR A 160 11.82 14.51 31.74
CA TYR A 160 13.24 14.72 31.45
C TYR A 160 13.42 15.44 30.10
N LEU A 161 14.48 16.25 30.00
CA LEU A 161 14.90 17.05 28.84
C LEU A 161 14.01 18.26 28.48
N SER A 162 14.56 19.12 27.62
CA SER A 162 13.87 20.29 27.08
C SER A 162 12.79 19.87 26.06
N GLN A 163 11.77 20.71 25.90
CA GLN A 163 10.64 20.44 25.01
C GLN A 163 11.06 20.22 23.55
N GLN A 164 12.04 20.97 23.06
CA GLN A 164 12.54 20.85 21.68
C GLN A 164 13.20 19.50 21.41
N VAL A 165 14.03 19.02 22.34
CA VAL A 165 14.68 17.71 22.20
C VAL A 165 13.63 16.61 22.23
N ARG A 166 12.63 16.75 23.10
CA ARG A 166 11.56 15.78 23.27
C ARG A 166 10.65 15.63 22.03
N THR A 167 10.27 16.74 21.40
CA THR A 167 9.50 16.70 20.14
C THR A 167 10.34 16.13 19.00
N THR A 168 11.62 16.50 18.91
CA THR A 168 12.54 15.96 17.89
C THR A 168 12.71 14.44 18.01
N VAL A 169 12.87 13.93 19.24
CA VAL A 169 12.99 12.48 19.51
C VAL A 169 11.69 11.73 19.17
N LYS A 170 10.52 12.33 19.41
CA LYS A 170 9.24 11.72 19.01
C LYS A 170 9.11 11.64 17.49
N ASP A 171 9.41 12.74 16.79
CA ASP A 171 9.18 12.84 15.34
C ASP A 171 10.18 12.01 14.53
N PHE A 172 11.45 12.01 14.93
CA PHE A 172 12.52 11.25 14.25
C PHE A 172 12.86 9.90 14.90
N GLY A 173 12.27 9.59 16.06
CA GLY A 173 12.55 8.37 16.83
C GLY A 173 12.36 7.09 16.02
N PRO A 174 11.17 6.85 15.43
CA PRO A 174 10.95 5.65 14.62
C PRO A 174 11.98 5.48 13.50
N VAL A 175 12.26 6.54 12.74
CA VAL A 175 13.22 6.51 11.62
C VAL A 175 14.63 6.20 12.12
N THR A 176 15.06 6.85 13.21
CA THR A 176 16.39 6.65 13.80
C THR A 176 16.55 5.21 14.28
N ILE A 177 15.53 4.65 14.94
CA ILE A 177 15.53 3.26 15.41
C ILE A 177 15.58 2.27 14.25
N PHE A 178 14.82 2.49 13.18
CA PHE A 178 14.87 1.66 11.98
C PHE A 178 16.27 1.65 11.35
N VAL A 179 16.91 2.82 11.22
CA VAL A 179 18.28 2.95 10.69
C VAL A 179 19.28 2.24 11.61
N PHE A 180 19.17 2.46 12.92
CA PHE A 180 20.04 1.82 13.91
C PHE A 180 19.91 0.30 13.90
N MET A 181 18.70 -0.24 13.88
CA MET A 181 18.46 -1.68 13.83
C MET A 181 18.93 -2.30 12.50
N SER A 182 18.77 -1.57 11.40
CA SER A 182 19.31 -1.98 10.10
C SER A 182 20.84 -2.04 10.13
N PHE A 183 21.50 -1.08 10.79
CA PHE A 183 22.96 -1.10 10.98
C PHE A 183 23.39 -2.29 11.85
N VAL A 184 22.69 -2.56 12.97
CA VAL A 184 22.96 -3.72 13.84
C VAL A 184 22.89 -5.02 13.05
N ASN A 185 21.94 -5.16 12.13
CA ASN A 185 21.81 -6.33 11.26
C ASN A 185 23.02 -6.55 10.33
N THR A 186 23.76 -5.49 9.97
CA THR A 186 24.95 -5.60 9.11
C THR A 186 26.21 -6.04 9.86
N LEU A 187 26.20 -6.03 11.19
CA LEU A 187 27.35 -6.45 11.99
C LEU A 187 27.68 -7.93 11.73
N PRO A 188 28.98 -8.29 11.65
CA PRO A 188 29.42 -9.63 11.29
C PRO A 188 28.89 -10.73 12.23
N SER A 189 28.62 -10.39 13.50
CA SER A 189 28.03 -11.29 14.50
C SER A 189 26.61 -11.73 14.15
N LEU A 190 25.82 -10.88 13.48
CA LEU A 190 24.42 -11.16 13.11
C LEU A 190 24.27 -11.59 11.65
N LYS A 191 25.17 -11.14 10.77
CA LYS A 191 25.23 -11.55 9.36
C LYS A 191 25.41 -13.07 9.20
N LYS A 192 26.01 -13.74 10.19
CA LYS A 192 26.16 -15.20 10.25
C LYS A 192 24.82 -15.97 10.20
N TYR A 193 23.72 -15.35 10.62
CA TYR A 193 22.42 -16.00 10.73
C TYR A 193 21.51 -15.82 9.50
N ALA A 194 22.03 -15.25 8.41
CA ALA A 194 21.35 -15.11 7.12
C ALA A 194 19.88 -14.66 7.25
N ILE A 195 19.65 -13.62 8.05
CA ILE A 195 18.31 -13.04 8.24
C ILE A 195 17.81 -12.60 6.87
N GLN A 196 16.55 -12.94 6.55
CA GLN A 196 15.92 -12.50 5.31
C GLN A 196 15.89 -10.98 5.29
N THR A 197 16.81 -10.41 4.52
CA THR A 197 16.86 -8.98 4.25
C THR A 197 16.01 -8.68 3.03
N LEU A 198 15.63 -7.42 2.89
CA LEU A 198 14.90 -7.00 1.71
C LEU A 198 15.77 -7.19 0.47
N THR A 199 15.41 -8.13 -0.39
CA THR A 199 16.05 -8.32 -1.70
C THR A 199 15.58 -7.22 -2.63
N VAL A 200 16.35 -6.13 -2.70
CA VAL A 200 16.17 -5.13 -3.75
C VAL A 200 16.89 -5.66 -5.00
N PRO A 201 16.22 -5.82 -6.15
CA PRO A 201 16.90 -6.22 -7.37
C PRO A 201 17.89 -5.13 -7.81
N ASP A 202 19.11 -5.54 -8.17
CA ASP A 202 20.20 -4.63 -8.57
C ASP A 202 19.96 -3.95 -9.94
N THR A 203 18.97 -4.41 -10.69
CA THR A 203 18.56 -3.81 -11.97
C THR A 203 17.11 -3.35 -11.89
N PHE A 204 16.84 -2.12 -12.35
CA PHE A 204 15.50 -1.59 -12.58
C PHE A 204 14.88 -2.28 -13.81
N GLN A 205 14.66 -3.58 -13.73
CA GLN A 205 13.90 -4.32 -14.72
C GLN A 205 12.51 -4.62 -14.17
N LEU A 206 11.50 -4.31 -14.99
CA LEU A 206 10.14 -4.80 -14.76
C LEU A 206 10.18 -6.33 -14.72
N ALA A 207 9.42 -6.92 -13.81
CA ALA A 207 9.19 -8.34 -13.74
C ALA A 207 8.90 -8.91 -15.15
N ALA A 208 9.62 -9.98 -15.51
CA ALA A 208 9.59 -10.65 -16.82
C ALA A 208 10.15 -9.88 -18.03
N GLY A 209 10.90 -8.78 -17.86
CA GLY A 209 11.58 -8.09 -18.97
C GLY A 209 10.63 -7.36 -19.93
N ARG A 210 9.48 -6.91 -19.43
CA ARG A 210 8.39 -6.33 -20.23
C ARG A 210 8.66 -4.89 -20.67
N ASN A 211 8.13 -4.50 -21.82
CA ASN A 211 7.97 -3.09 -22.19
C ASN A 211 6.97 -2.39 -21.23
N PHE A 212 7.23 -1.12 -20.92
CA PHE A 212 6.37 -0.27 -20.08
C PHE A 212 4.93 -0.19 -20.62
N LEU A 213 4.75 -0.18 -21.94
CA LEU A 213 3.43 -0.13 -22.56
C LEU A 213 2.86 -1.54 -22.77
N ILE A 214 1.68 -1.78 -22.21
CA ILE A 214 0.95 -3.03 -22.40
C ILE A 214 0.28 -3.02 -23.77
N PRO A 215 0.35 -4.11 -24.56
CA PRO A 215 -0.46 -4.25 -25.77
C PRO A 215 -1.94 -4.48 -25.39
N ILE A 216 -2.66 -3.37 -25.18
CA ILE A 216 -4.08 -3.32 -24.78
C ILE A 216 -4.99 -4.03 -25.81
N ASN A 217 -4.54 -4.11 -27.06
CA ASN A 217 -5.33 -4.60 -28.18
C ASN A 217 -5.29 -6.13 -28.39
N SER A 218 -4.53 -6.86 -27.57
CA SER A 218 -4.34 -8.32 -27.71
C SER A 218 -5.53 -9.17 -27.25
N ILE A 219 -6.54 -8.57 -26.61
CA ILE A 219 -7.68 -9.27 -26.01
C ILE A 219 -8.97 -9.04 -26.84
N PRO A 220 -9.84 -10.05 -27.01
CA PRO A 220 -11.12 -9.91 -27.70
C PRO A 220 -12.06 -8.91 -27.02
N LEU A 221 -12.88 -8.20 -27.81
CA LEU A 221 -13.78 -7.14 -27.33
C LEU A 221 -14.72 -7.60 -26.20
N GLN A 222 -15.19 -8.85 -26.26
CA GLN A 222 -16.06 -9.43 -25.23
C GLN A 222 -15.39 -9.42 -23.84
N VAL A 223 -14.11 -9.79 -23.76
CA VAL A 223 -13.36 -9.81 -22.50
C VAL A 223 -13.08 -8.38 -22.01
N ARG A 224 -12.88 -7.41 -22.91
CA ARG A 224 -12.74 -5.98 -22.54
C ARG A 224 -13.99 -5.44 -21.87
N MET A 225 -15.17 -5.79 -22.37
CA MET A 225 -16.43 -5.40 -21.75
C MET A 225 -16.66 -6.15 -20.44
N LEU A 226 -16.29 -7.43 -20.36
CA LEU A 226 -16.40 -8.22 -19.12
C LEU A 226 -15.54 -7.65 -17.99
N CYS A 227 -14.42 -6.98 -18.30
CA CYS A 227 -13.55 -6.30 -17.32
C CYS A 227 -14.27 -5.16 -16.58
N SER A 228 -15.40 -4.65 -17.07
CA SER A 228 -16.20 -3.64 -16.36
C SER A 228 -16.75 -4.16 -15.02
N LEU A 229 -17.03 -5.47 -14.91
CA LEU A 229 -17.56 -6.07 -13.68
C LEU A 229 -16.55 -6.05 -12.52
N PRO A 230 -15.32 -6.57 -12.66
CA PRO A 230 -14.30 -6.42 -11.62
C PRO A 230 -13.89 -4.95 -11.42
N ALA A 231 -14.01 -4.10 -12.44
CA ALA A 231 -13.78 -2.67 -12.31
C ALA A 231 -14.80 -1.96 -11.40
N ILE A 232 -16.08 -2.36 -11.40
CA ILE A 232 -17.08 -1.83 -10.45
C ILE A 232 -16.67 -2.13 -9.02
N LEU A 233 -16.19 -3.35 -8.75
CA LEU A 233 -15.70 -3.75 -7.43
C LEU A 233 -14.50 -2.90 -6.99
N LEU A 234 -13.49 -2.74 -7.87
CA LEU A 234 -12.31 -1.93 -7.55
C LEU A 234 -12.65 -0.44 -7.39
N THR A 235 -13.59 0.08 -8.18
CA THR A 235 -14.08 1.46 -8.05
C THR A 235 -14.78 1.68 -6.72
N SER A 236 -15.64 0.74 -6.29
CA SER A 236 -16.30 0.80 -4.99
C SER A 236 -15.29 0.80 -3.84
N LEU A 237 -14.26 -0.05 -3.93
CA LEU A 237 -13.17 -0.09 -2.95
C LEU A 237 -12.43 1.25 -2.86
N PHE A 238 -11.96 1.78 -3.99
CA PHE A 238 -11.27 3.07 -4.05
C PHE A 238 -12.15 4.23 -3.61
N PHE A 239 -13.43 4.20 -3.95
CA PHE A 239 -14.40 5.20 -3.51
C PHE A 239 -14.56 5.21 -1.98
N MET A 240 -14.65 4.03 -1.34
CA MET A 240 -14.75 3.94 0.11
C MET A 240 -13.45 4.37 0.80
N ASP A 241 -12.31 3.81 0.39
CA ASP A 241 -11.01 4.09 0.99
C ASP A 241 -10.69 5.58 0.94
N GLN A 242 -10.84 6.21 -0.24
CA GLN A 242 -10.53 7.62 -0.42
C GLN A 242 -11.44 8.53 0.43
N ASN A 243 -12.75 8.26 0.44
CA ASN A 243 -13.69 9.11 1.17
C ASN A 243 -13.50 9.01 2.69
N ILE A 244 -13.28 7.81 3.21
CA ILE A 244 -13.08 7.61 4.64
C ILE A 244 -11.74 8.23 5.06
N SER A 245 -10.66 7.99 4.32
CA SER A 245 -9.35 8.58 4.62
C SER A 245 -9.37 10.11 4.59
N VAL A 246 -9.93 10.72 3.53
CA VAL A 246 -10.01 12.19 3.43
C VAL A 246 -10.89 12.76 4.54
N ARG A 247 -11.96 12.07 4.94
CA ARG A 247 -12.83 12.51 6.04
C ARG A 247 -12.14 12.43 7.41
N VAL A 248 -11.38 11.36 7.66
CA VAL A 248 -10.61 11.20 8.91
C VAL A 248 -9.57 12.31 9.03
N VAL A 249 -8.89 12.67 7.93
CA VAL A 249 -7.96 13.80 7.92
C VAL A 249 -8.71 15.12 8.13
N ASN A 250 -9.87 15.29 7.51
CA ASN A 250 -10.72 16.48 7.64
C ASN A 250 -11.64 16.46 8.87
N ASN A 251 -11.36 15.61 9.87
CA ASN A 251 -12.10 15.64 11.12
C ASN A 251 -11.98 17.04 11.77
N PRO A 252 -13.09 17.69 12.18
CA PRO A 252 -13.07 18.96 12.90
C PRO A 252 -12.10 19.02 14.09
N ASP A 253 -11.84 17.87 14.74
CA ASP A 253 -10.88 17.73 15.84
C ASP A 253 -9.45 18.11 15.44
N ASN A 254 -9.08 17.92 14.16
CA ASN A 254 -7.76 18.22 13.62
C ASN A 254 -7.55 19.73 13.35
N LYS A 255 -8.59 20.57 13.50
CA LYS A 255 -8.54 22.04 13.40
C LYS A 255 -7.86 22.55 12.11
N LEU A 256 -8.13 21.89 10.98
CA LEU A 256 -7.61 22.32 9.69
C LEU A 256 -8.26 23.63 9.22
N LYS A 257 -7.44 24.56 8.70
CA LYS A 257 -7.90 25.89 8.25
C LYS A 257 -8.44 25.91 6.83
N LYS A 258 -8.08 24.93 6.00
CA LYS A 258 -8.50 24.83 4.59
C LYS A 258 -9.65 23.83 4.45
N GLY A 259 -10.55 24.08 3.51
CA GLY A 259 -11.69 23.20 3.23
C GLY A 259 -11.29 21.90 2.51
N ALA A 260 -12.17 20.90 2.59
CA ALA A 260 -12.00 19.60 1.93
C ALA A 260 -12.51 19.62 0.49
N ALA A 261 -11.84 18.92 -0.42
CA ALA A 261 -12.21 18.83 -1.83
C ALA A 261 -12.39 17.38 -2.31
N TYR A 262 -13.39 16.69 -1.76
CA TYR A 262 -13.66 15.27 -2.02
C TYR A 262 -13.81 14.91 -3.51
N ASN A 263 -14.54 15.72 -4.29
CA ASN A 263 -14.77 15.42 -5.72
C ASN A 263 -13.49 15.58 -6.55
N LEU A 264 -12.64 16.56 -6.22
CA LEU A 264 -11.37 16.78 -6.90
C LEU A 264 -10.42 15.60 -6.63
N ASP A 265 -10.35 15.16 -5.38
CA ASP A 265 -9.51 14.02 -4.99
C ASP A 265 -9.95 12.72 -5.70
N MET A 266 -11.26 12.52 -5.91
CA MET A 266 -11.78 11.38 -6.67
C MET A 266 -11.40 11.41 -8.15
N VAL A 267 -11.53 12.56 -8.81
CA VAL A 267 -11.12 12.71 -10.21
C VAL A 267 -9.60 12.54 -10.35
N ALA A 268 -8.82 13.11 -9.42
CA ALA A 268 -7.37 12.95 -9.38
C ALA A 268 -6.98 11.48 -9.26
N LEU A 269 -7.59 10.75 -8.33
CA LEU A 269 -7.38 9.31 -8.16
C LEU A 269 -7.73 8.54 -9.44
N GLY A 270 -8.88 8.83 -10.06
CA GLY A 270 -9.30 8.21 -11.31
C GLY A 270 -8.30 8.42 -12.45
N LEU A 271 -7.80 9.65 -12.64
CA LEU A 271 -6.80 9.96 -13.66
C LEU A 271 -5.47 9.23 -13.41
N ILE A 272 -5.01 9.19 -12.16
CA ILE A 272 -3.78 8.50 -11.77
C ILE A 272 -3.92 6.99 -11.99
N THR A 273 -5.02 6.37 -11.56
CA THR A 273 -5.29 4.95 -11.79
C THR A 273 -5.31 4.64 -13.29
N GLY A 274 -5.90 5.50 -14.11
CA GLY A 274 -5.87 5.36 -15.57
C GLY A 274 -4.44 5.34 -16.12
N ALA A 275 -3.62 6.32 -15.76
CA ALA A 275 -2.23 6.41 -16.21
C ALA A 275 -1.36 5.22 -15.74
N VAL A 276 -1.46 4.86 -14.46
CA VAL A 276 -0.72 3.75 -13.84
C VAL A 276 -1.12 2.40 -14.45
N SER A 277 -2.42 2.22 -14.76
CA SER A 277 -2.92 0.99 -15.40
C SER A 277 -2.43 0.79 -16.83
N LEU A 278 -2.20 1.86 -17.60
CA LEU A 278 -1.61 1.79 -18.95
C LEU A 278 -0.16 1.31 -18.91
N LEU A 279 0.55 1.65 -17.84
CA LEU A 279 1.91 1.19 -17.56
C LEU A 279 1.93 -0.22 -16.93
N GLY A 280 0.78 -0.74 -16.51
CA GLY A 280 0.67 -2.03 -15.83
C GLY A 280 1.27 -2.03 -14.44
N LEU A 281 1.32 -0.85 -13.83
CA LEU A 281 1.79 -0.66 -12.46
C LEU A 281 0.60 -0.86 -11.49
N PRO A 282 0.87 -1.30 -10.25
CA PRO A 282 -0.14 -1.61 -9.24
C PRO A 282 -0.87 -0.39 -8.67
#